data_AF-A0A420MHA9-F1
#
_entry.id   AF-A0A420MHA9-F1
#
_cell.length_a   1.000
_cell.length_b   1.000
_cell.length_c   1.000
_cell.angle_alpha   90.00
_cell.angle_beta   90.00
_cell.angle_gamma   90.00
#
_symmetry.space_group_name_H-M   'P 1'
#
loop_
_entity.id
_entity.type
_entity.pdbx_description
1 polymer ?
#
loop_
_entity_poly.entity_id
_entity_poly.type
_entity_poly.pdbx_seq_one_letter_code
_entity_poly.pdbx_strand_id
1 'polypeptide(L)'
;MEEVRFDEAEQIPLTLNDEQGEVIDDSALEAYEIATDITQIELAANHPLRLGVVLNYSDFYNKVQNSPNRASHHAKLAVHDALAELHSLPGEPLGNCTYITQLLLENLTI
;
A
#
# COMPACT_ATOMS: atom_id res chain seq x y z
N MET A 1 -25.83 -14.63 20.08
CA MET A 1 -25.23 -13.56 19.25
C MET A 1 -23.80 -14.04 19.05
N GLU A 2 -23.57 -14.69 17.92
CA GLU A 2 -22.32 -15.40 17.64
C GLU A 2 -21.33 -14.36 17.10
N GLU A 3 -20.21 -14.15 17.80
CA GLU A 3 -19.14 -13.30 17.31
C GLU A 3 -18.61 -13.90 16.01
N VAL A 4 -18.78 -13.16 14.91
CA VAL A 4 -18.09 -13.44 13.65
C VAL A 4 -16.62 -13.16 13.90
N ARG A 5 -15.88 -14.22 14.26
CA ARG A 5 -14.41 -14.20 14.17
C ARG A 5 -14.10 -14.10 12.68
N PHE A 6 -13.48 -12.99 12.29
CA PHE A 6 -12.78 -12.91 11.02
C PHE A 6 -11.55 -13.80 11.15
N ASP A 7 -11.74 -15.09 10.92
CA ASP A 7 -10.64 -16.03 10.81
C ASP A 7 -9.73 -15.56 9.66
N GLU A 8 -8.43 -15.68 9.92
CA GLU A 8 -7.31 -15.25 9.10
C GLU A 8 -7.59 -15.38 7.60
N ALA A 9 -7.32 -14.31 6.86
CA ALA A 9 -7.46 -14.28 5.41
C ALA A 9 -6.87 -15.56 4.81
N GLU A 10 -7.75 -16.43 4.31
CA GLU A 10 -7.39 -17.62 3.55
C GLU A 10 -6.42 -17.17 2.46
N GLN A 11 -5.15 -17.52 2.60
CA GLN A 11 -4.15 -17.30 1.57
C GLN A 11 -4.54 -18.18 0.40
N ILE A 12 -5.30 -17.61 -0.53
CA ILE A 12 -5.58 -18.23 -1.82
C ILE A 12 -4.20 -18.49 -2.45
N PRO A 13 -3.82 -19.76 -2.69
CA PRO A 13 -2.58 -20.04 -3.37
C PRO A 13 -2.72 -19.49 -4.79
N LEU A 14 -2.00 -18.41 -5.10
CA LEU A 14 -1.80 -17.94 -6.47
C LEU A 14 -0.84 -18.90 -7.19
N THR A 15 -1.15 -20.20 -7.20
CA THR A 15 -0.35 -21.18 -7.96
C THR A 15 -0.82 -21.14 -9.40
N LEU A 16 -0.35 -20.11 -10.11
CA LEU A 16 -0.25 -20.12 -11.56
C LEU A 16 1.03 -20.91 -11.91
N ASN A 17 1.06 -21.57 -13.07
CA ASN A 17 2.27 -22.26 -13.51
C ASN A 17 3.43 -21.24 -13.57
N ASP A 18 4.65 -21.65 -13.20
CA ASP A 18 5.79 -20.75 -12.96
C ASP A 18 5.98 -19.66 -14.05
N GLU A 19 5.87 -20.02 -15.33
CA GLU A 19 5.99 -19.09 -16.47
C GLU A 19 4.84 -18.06 -16.56
N GLN A 20 3.62 -18.47 -16.20
CA GLN A 20 2.45 -17.58 -16.19
C GLN A 20 2.47 -16.67 -14.96
N GLY A 21 2.98 -17.17 -13.82
CA GLY A 21 3.22 -16.38 -12.62
C GLY A 21 4.22 -15.25 -12.88
N GLU A 22 5.38 -15.57 -13.48
CA GLU A 22 6.43 -14.58 -13.77
C GLU A 22 5.94 -13.44 -14.69
N VAL A 23 5.21 -13.75 -15.76
CA VAL A 23 4.67 -12.74 -16.68
C VAL A 23 3.64 -11.83 -16.00
N ILE A 24 2.84 -12.38 -15.09
CA ILE A 24 1.83 -11.61 -14.34
C ILE A 24 2.50 -10.73 -13.28
N ASP A 25 3.56 -11.22 -12.65
CA ASP A 25 4.33 -10.47 -11.67
C ASP A 25 5.03 -9.26 -12.32
N ASP A 26 5.62 -9.43 -13.50
CA ASP A 26 6.24 -8.34 -14.26
C ASP A 26 5.21 -7.30 -14.71
N SER A 27 4.04 -7.75 -15.19
CA SER A 27 2.96 -6.86 -15.62
C SER A 27 2.37 -6.07 -14.45
N ALA A 28 2.22 -6.71 -13.28
CA ALA A 28 1.75 -6.07 -12.06
C ALA A 28 2.78 -5.05 -11.55
N LEU A 29 4.07 -5.40 -11.59
CA LEU A 29 5.16 -4.52 -11.21
C LEU A 29 5.17 -3.23 -12.05
N GLU A 30 5.12 -3.37 -13.38
CA GLU A 30 5.07 -2.22 -14.30
C GLU A 30 3.85 -1.33 -14.03
N ALA A 31 2.67 -1.93 -13.82
CA ALA A 31 1.45 -1.18 -13.51
C ALA A 31 1.55 -0.40 -12.20
N TYR A 32 2.16 -0.99 -11.16
CA TYR A 32 2.38 -0.30 -9.88
C TYR A 32 3.42 0.81 -9.98
N GLU A 33 4.48 0.63 -10.77
CA GLU A 33 5.47 1.69 -11.03
C GLU A 33 4.81 2.88 -11.73
N ILE A 34 4.07 2.64 -12.82
CA ILE A 34 3.35 3.69 -13.55
C ILE A 34 2.34 4.40 -12.64
N ALA A 35 1.56 3.66 -11.87
CA ALA A 35 0.59 4.25 -10.95
C ALA A 35 1.27 5.08 -9.84
N THR A 36 2.41 4.62 -9.34
CA THR A 36 3.19 5.34 -8.34
C THR A 36 3.72 6.65 -8.93
N ASP A 37 4.30 6.63 -10.12
CA ASP A 37 4.83 7.83 -10.78
C ASP A 37 3.73 8.86 -11.05
N ILE A 38 2.59 8.43 -11.61
CA ILE A 38 1.45 9.32 -11.89
C ILE A 38 0.93 9.94 -10.59
N THR A 39 0.70 9.13 -9.55
CA THR A 39 0.16 9.64 -8.29
C THR A 39 1.16 10.51 -7.53
N GLN A 40 2.47 10.27 -7.66
CA GLN A 40 3.50 11.13 -7.08
C GLN A 40 3.54 12.53 -7.72
N ILE A 41 3.28 12.62 -9.03
CA ILE A 41 3.27 13.88 -9.78
C ILE A 41 1.97 14.65 -9.56
N GLU A 42 0.83 13.96 -9.65
CA GLU A 42 -0.49 14.60 -9.74
C GLU A 42 -1.14 14.83 -8.36
N LEU A 43 -0.71 14.10 -7.32
CA LEU A 43 -1.40 14.09 -6.03
C LEU A 43 -0.44 14.42 -4.88
N ALA A 44 -0.94 15.19 -3.92
CA ALA A 44 -0.28 15.40 -2.63
C ALA A 44 0.04 14.06 -1.95
N ALA A 45 1.15 13.99 -1.22
CA ALA A 45 1.56 12.80 -0.47
C ALA A 45 0.48 12.30 0.50
N ASN A 46 -0.33 13.20 1.06
CA ASN A 46 -1.45 12.82 1.94
C ASN A 46 -2.74 12.38 1.21
N HIS A 47 -2.74 12.36 -0.14
CA HIS A 47 -3.94 12.09 -0.91
C HIS A 47 -4.35 10.60 -0.81
N PRO A 48 -5.63 10.29 -0.51
CA PRO A 48 -6.14 8.93 -0.37
C PRO A 48 -5.77 7.95 -1.48
N LEU A 49 -5.89 8.38 -2.74
CA LEU A 49 -5.55 7.54 -3.89
C LEU A 49 -4.05 7.22 -3.97
N ARG A 50 -3.17 8.19 -3.67
CA ARG A 50 -1.71 7.98 -3.68
C ARG A 50 -1.31 7.00 -2.58
N LEU A 51 -1.85 7.20 -1.37
CA LEU A 51 -1.62 6.29 -0.25
C LEU A 51 -2.17 4.88 -0.52
N GLY A 52 -3.34 4.77 -1.18
CA GLY A 52 -3.91 3.48 -1.59
C GLY A 52 -3.05 2.73 -2.61
N VAL A 53 -2.45 3.43 -3.58
CA VAL A 53 -1.50 2.82 -4.53
C VAL A 53 -0.26 2.29 -3.80
N VAL A 54 0.35 3.08 -2.91
CA VAL A 54 1.53 2.64 -2.15
C VAL A 54 1.21 1.46 -1.24
N LEU A 55 0.02 1.46 -0.62
CA LEU A 55 -0.41 0.35 0.20
C LEU A 55 -0.49 -0.95 -0.60
N ASN A 56 -1.23 -0.94 -1.71
CA ASN A 56 -1.40 -2.11 -2.57
C ASN A 56 -0.06 -2.61 -3.13
N TYR A 57 0.83 -1.68 -3.48
CA TYR A 57 2.16 -2.02 -3.97
C TYR A 57 3.03 -2.65 -2.87
N SER A 58 2.92 -2.17 -1.63
CA SER A 58 3.62 -2.78 -0.49
C SER A 58 3.12 -4.19 -0.21
N ASP A 59 1.81 -4.41 -0.30
CA ASP A 59 1.18 -5.73 -0.19
C ASP A 59 1.64 -6.69 -1.29
N PHE A 60 1.78 -6.19 -2.53
CA PHE A 60 2.36 -6.95 -3.64
C PHE A 60 3.81 -7.37 -3.33
N TYR A 61 4.64 -6.46 -2.82
CA TYR A 61 6.02 -6.80 -2.43
C TYR A 61 6.09 -7.84 -1.31
N ASN A 62 5.17 -7.78 -0.34
CA ASN A 62 5.09 -8.74 0.76
C ASN A 62 4.62 -10.11 0.31
N LYS A 63 3.51 -10.16 -0.44
CA LYS A 63 2.75 -11.39 -0.70
C LYS A 63 3.16 -12.10 -2.00
N VAL A 64 3.64 -11.36 -2.99
CA VAL A 64 3.94 -11.88 -4.33
C VAL A 64 5.45 -11.96 -4.56
N GLN A 65 6.17 -10.85 -4.37
CA GLN A 65 7.62 -10.78 -4.61
C GLN A 65 8.49 -11.30 -3.44
N ASN A 66 7.86 -11.81 -2.37
CA ASN A 66 8.53 -12.30 -1.14
C ASN A 66 9.65 -11.35 -0.64
N SER A 67 9.42 -10.04 -0.75
CA SER A 67 10.40 -8.98 -0.54
C SER A 67 9.94 -7.98 0.54
N PRO A 68 9.76 -8.44 1.80
CA PRO A 68 9.11 -7.64 2.85
C PRO A 68 9.88 -6.38 3.26
N ASN A 69 11.20 -6.39 3.07
CA ASN A 69 12.03 -5.21 3.32
C ASN A 69 11.71 -4.06 2.35
N ARG A 70 11.40 -4.38 1.08
CA ARG A 70 11.01 -3.36 0.08
C ARG A 70 9.62 -2.81 0.38
N ALA A 71 8.67 -3.69 0.69
CA ALA A 71 7.32 -3.31 1.12
C ALA A 71 7.39 -2.31 2.30
N SER A 72 8.15 -2.68 3.34
CA SER A 72 8.33 -1.85 4.53
C SER A 72 8.97 -0.49 4.21
N HIS A 73 9.92 -0.45 3.28
CA HIS A 73 10.57 0.80 2.89
C HIS A 73 9.60 1.76 2.18
N HIS A 74 8.85 1.26 1.20
CA HIS A 74 7.88 2.06 0.45
C HIS A 74 6.75 2.60 1.35
N ALA A 75 6.18 1.75 2.20
CA ALA A 75 5.13 2.17 3.13
C ALA A 75 5.65 3.20 4.16
N LYS A 76 6.86 3.03 4.71
CA LYS A 76 7.45 4.01 5.65
C LYS A 76 7.69 5.37 5.02
N LEU A 77 8.20 5.41 3.80
CA LEU A 77 8.42 6.67 3.07
C LEU A 77 7.09 7.39 2.80
N ALA A 78 6.08 6.69 2.30
CA ALA A 78 4.78 7.31 2.03
C ALA A 78 4.12 7.86 3.30
N VAL A 79 4.21 7.15 4.42
CA VAL A 79 3.73 7.65 5.72
C VAL A 79 4.51 8.90 6.15
N HIS A 80 5.84 8.89 6.04
CA HIS A 80 6.67 10.05 6.38
C HIS A 80 6.28 11.29 5.55
N ASP A 81 6.14 11.13 4.24
CA ASP A 81 5.83 12.23 3.33
C ASP A 81 4.41 12.77 3.56
N ALA A 82 3.43 11.88 3.79
CA ALA A 82 2.06 12.28 4.12
C ALA A 82 1.98 13.06 5.43
N LEU A 83 2.73 12.64 6.46
CA LEU A 83 2.80 13.35 7.74
C LEU A 83 3.51 14.70 7.59
N ALA A 84 4.56 14.80 6.77
CA ALA A 84 5.27 16.04 6.51
C ALA A 84 4.36 17.09 5.85
N GLU A 85 3.53 16.69 4.88
CA GLU A 85 2.54 17.57 4.26
C GLU A 85 1.40 17.95 5.21
N LEU A 86 0.94 17.02 6.04
CA LEU A 86 -0.11 17.29 7.04
C LEU A 86 0.32 18.38 8.04
N HIS A 87 1.60 18.40 8.43
CA HIS A 87 2.17 19.45 9.28
C HIS A 87 2.39 20.79 8.55
N SER A 88 2.39 20.80 7.22
CA SER A 88 2.62 21.99 6.39
C SER A 88 1.33 22.80 6.11
N LEU A 89 0.14 22.21 6.31
CA LEU A 89 -1.16 22.84 6.04
C LEU A 89 -1.91 23.16 7.35
N PRO A 90 -1.66 24.31 8.00
CA PRO A 90 -2.42 24.73 9.16
C PRO A 90 -3.81 25.23 8.72
N GLY A 91 -4.83 24.36 8.68
CA GLY A 91 -6.21 24.83 8.54
C GLY A 91 -7.28 23.89 7.99
N GLU A 92 -6.95 22.74 7.39
CA GLU A 92 -7.97 21.81 6.86
C GLU A 92 -8.27 20.64 7.81
N PRO A 93 -9.52 20.15 7.85
CA PRO A 93 -9.94 19.13 8.81
C PRO A 93 -9.24 17.78 8.55
N LEU A 94 -8.45 17.35 9.53
CA LEU A 94 -7.64 16.13 9.67
C LEU A 94 -8.39 14.77 9.51
N GLY A 95 -9.60 14.73 8.94
CA GLY A 95 -10.53 13.60 9.09
C GLY A 95 -10.23 12.36 8.24
N ASN A 96 -9.91 12.53 6.95
CA ASN A 96 -9.81 11.39 6.02
C ASN A 96 -8.37 10.88 5.84
N CYS A 97 -7.37 11.76 5.84
CA CYS A 97 -5.96 11.38 5.66
C CYS A 97 -5.40 10.61 6.87
N THR A 98 -5.93 10.87 8.07
CA THR A 98 -5.52 10.18 9.31
C THR A 98 -5.90 8.69 9.27
N TYR A 99 -7.08 8.34 8.75
CA TYR A 99 -7.52 6.94 8.67
C TYR A 99 -6.64 6.11 7.74
N ILE A 100 -6.28 6.63 6.57
CA ILE A 100 -5.45 5.90 5.59
C ILE A 100 -4.00 5.79 6.07
N THR A 101 -3.48 6.83 6.74
CA THR A 101 -2.16 6.78 7.40
C THR A 101 -2.16 5.72 8.52
N GLN A 102 -3.26 5.60 9.26
CA GLN A 102 -3.42 4.56 10.29
C GLN A 102 -3.40 3.15 9.69
N LEU A 103 -4.11 2.91 8.59
CA LEU A 103 -4.11 1.62 7.89
C LEU A 103 -2.71 1.25 7.37
N LEU A 104 -1.96 2.22 6.85
CA LEU A 104 -0.56 2.00 6.44
C LEU A 104 0.34 1.64 7.63
N LEU A 105 0.13 2.25 8.80
CA LEU A 105 0.88 1.92 10.02
C LEU A 105 0.53 0.54 10.57
N GLU A 106 -0.74 0.15 10.50
CA GLU A 106 -1.20 -1.21 10.88
C GLU A 106 -0.55 -2.27 9.99
N ASN A 107 -0.47 -2.04 8.68
CA ASN A 107 0.17 -2.96 7.72
C ASN A 107 1.71 -3.04 7.84
N LEU A 108 2.34 -2.13 8.59
CA LEU A 108 3.78 -2.16 8.88
C LEU A 108 4.16 -2.92 10.16
N THR A 109 3.18 -3.31 10.98
CA THR A 109 3.41 -3.87 12.33
C THR A 109 3.17 -5.39 12.40
N ILE A 110 2.70 -6.01 11.31
CA ILE A 110 2.37 -7.44 11.21
C ILE A 110 3.53 -8.21 10.56
#